data_AF-A0A844ZUT4-F1
#
_entry.id   AF-A0A844ZUT4-F1
#
_cell.length_a   1.000
_cell.length_b   1.000
_cell.length_c   1.000
_cell.angle_alpha   90.00
_cell.angle_beta   90.00
_cell.angle_gamma   90.00
#
_symmetry.space_group_name_H-M   'P 1'
#
loop_
_entity.id
_entity.type
_entity.pdbx_description
1 polymer ?
#
loop_
_entity_poly.entity_id
_entity_poly.type
_entity_poly.pdbx_seq_one_letter_code
_entity_poly.pdbx_strand_id
1 'polypeptide(L)'
;MDNAAQSLGDSFRRLIRNTGPISLSHFMGESNARYYSGKDPLGDAGDFVTAPEISQMFGELIGLWLADIWIRAGREERVYYVELGPGRGTLAKDALRAARKYGLEPRIHFVETSQKLKDIQLKEVPGAIWHDDLSSVPMDGPILLVANEFFDALPVRQLVRDADGWRERMVGLDGDEFVFVAGSQPMDAAVPAQWRDVEPGTILESCPGAAAVMYEAAGRLVDQSGAALFIDYGFDTLKPGSTLQAVHRHQKVPVFANPGGADLTAHVDFETLGRIAESRDAKILGTVGQGAWLRSLGIESRAQNLAQTAPQYAHEILAAKDRLVADDQMGKLFKVMGLTSPDWPEGVGFSQD
;
A
#
# COMPACT_ATOMS: atom_id res chain seq x y z
N MET A 1 2.66 0.69 -43.56
CA MET A 1 1.83 1.56 -42.69
C MET A 1 2.04 1.03 -41.29
N ASP A 2 2.94 1.67 -40.54
CA ASP A 2 3.19 1.31 -39.15
C ASP A 2 1.92 1.54 -38.35
N ASN A 3 1.37 0.45 -37.81
CA ASN A 3 0.31 0.50 -36.82
C ASN A 3 0.97 0.95 -35.51
N ALA A 4 1.25 2.25 -35.38
CA ALA A 4 1.73 2.82 -34.12
C ALA A 4 0.74 2.39 -33.03
N ALA A 5 1.21 1.58 -32.08
CA ALA A 5 0.35 1.05 -31.03
C ALA A 5 -0.41 2.21 -30.37
N GLN A 6 -1.74 2.19 -30.47
CA GLN A 6 -2.60 3.24 -29.97
C GLN A 6 -2.28 3.51 -28.49
N SER A 7 -2.03 4.77 -28.13
CA SER A 7 -1.68 5.10 -26.74
C SER A 7 -2.88 4.87 -25.81
N LEU A 8 -2.62 4.66 -24.51
CA LEU A 8 -3.70 4.53 -23.53
C LEU A 8 -4.54 5.82 -23.47
N GLY A 9 -3.89 6.98 -23.59
CA GLY A 9 -4.59 8.27 -23.70
C GLY A 9 -5.55 8.33 -24.89
N ASP A 10 -5.16 7.85 -26.07
CA ASP A 10 -6.06 7.83 -27.24
C ASP A 10 -7.26 6.89 -27.03
N SER A 11 -7.03 5.78 -26.31
CA SER A 11 -8.09 4.85 -25.94
C SER A 11 -9.10 5.49 -24.99
N PHE A 12 -8.64 6.20 -23.95
CA PHE A 12 -9.51 6.96 -23.04
C PHE A 12 -10.26 8.08 -23.75
N ARG A 13 -9.61 8.87 -24.62
CA ARG A 13 -10.29 9.93 -25.37
C ARG A 13 -11.43 9.37 -26.22
N ARG A 14 -11.18 8.26 -26.92
CA ARG A 14 -12.20 7.57 -27.70
C ARG A 14 -13.35 7.06 -26.83
N LEU A 15 -13.03 6.46 -25.67
CA LEU A 15 -14.04 5.98 -24.73
C LEU A 15 -14.92 7.13 -24.21
N ILE A 16 -14.30 8.23 -23.76
CA ILE A 16 -15.01 9.38 -23.20
C ILE A 16 -15.93 10.03 -24.25
N ARG A 17 -15.46 10.19 -25.49
CA ARG A 17 -16.30 10.73 -26.58
C ARG A 17 -17.52 9.86 -26.89
N ASN A 18 -17.42 8.55 -26.70
CA ASN A 18 -18.50 7.61 -27.04
C ASN A 18 -19.45 7.33 -25.86
N THR A 19 -18.98 7.46 -24.62
CA THR A 19 -19.72 7.00 -23.43
C THR A 19 -19.94 8.08 -22.37
N GLY A 20 -19.34 9.27 -22.55
CA GLY A 20 -19.29 10.31 -21.54
C GLY A 20 -18.11 10.13 -20.58
N PRO A 21 -18.01 10.97 -19.52
CA PRO A 21 -16.93 10.93 -18.56
C PRO A 21 -16.76 9.53 -17.93
N ILE A 22 -15.50 9.12 -17.72
CA ILE A 22 -15.16 7.87 -17.04
C ILE A 22 -14.79 8.14 -15.59
N SER A 23 -14.99 7.17 -14.70
CA SER A 23 -14.59 7.34 -13.30
C SER A 23 -13.07 7.53 -13.18
N LEU A 24 -12.63 8.28 -12.18
CA LEU A 24 -11.22 8.42 -11.85
C LEU A 24 -10.59 7.05 -11.52
N SER A 25 -11.35 6.19 -10.84
CA SER A 25 -10.93 4.83 -10.52
C SER A 25 -10.65 4.02 -11.79
N HIS A 26 -11.49 4.11 -12.82
CA HIS A 26 -11.21 3.44 -14.10
C HIS A 26 -9.94 4.00 -14.77
N PHE A 27 -9.81 5.33 -14.83
CA PHE A 27 -8.63 5.96 -15.40
C PHE A 27 -7.33 5.56 -14.68
N MET A 28 -7.34 5.55 -13.34
CA MET A 28 -6.20 5.19 -12.51
C MET A 28 -5.83 3.72 -12.66
N GLY A 29 -6.81 2.81 -12.58
CA GLY A 29 -6.57 1.37 -12.67
C GLY A 29 -5.95 0.94 -13.99
N GLU A 30 -6.50 1.40 -15.12
CA GLU A 30 -5.96 1.07 -16.45
C GLU A 30 -4.59 1.73 -16.68
N SER A 31 -4.37 2.94 -16.16
CA SER A 31 -3.06 3.60 -16.21
C SER A 31 -2.01 2.81 -15.42
N ASN A 32 -2.29 2.46 -14.17
CA ASN A 32 -1.36 1.71 -13.33
C ASN A 32 -1.12 0.30 -13.88
N ALA A 33 -2.15 -0.40 -14.36
CA ALA A 33 -1.99 -1.69 -15.02
C ALA A 33 -1.04 -1.60 -16.23
N ARG A 34 -1.18 -0.55 -17.05
CA ARG A 34 -0.26 -0.32 -18.18
C ARG A 34 1.15 0.01 -17.70
N TYR A 35 1.28 0.84 -16.67
CA TYR A 35 2.54 1.25 -16.07
C TYR A 35 3.35 0.05 -15.54
N TYR A 36 2.73 -0.77 -14.68
CA TYR A 36 3.36 -1.94 -14.07
C TYR A 36 3.60 -3.10 -15.06
N SER A 37 2.84 -3.18 -16.16
CA SER A 37 3.08 -4.18 -17.23
C SER A 37 4.24 -3.81 -18.18
N GLY A 38 4.52 -2.52 -18.38
CA GLY A 38 5.38 -2.04 -19.47
C GLY A 38 6.86 -1.84 -19.13
N LYS A 39 7.21 -1.56 -17.87
CA LYS A 39 8.59 -1.26 -17.41
C LYS A 39 8.97 -2.06 -16.17
N ASP A 40 10.24 -1.99 -15.75
CA ASP A 40 10.60 -2.36 -14.36
C ASP A 40 10.41 -1.07 -13.55
N PRO A 41 9.33 -0.93 -12.77
CA PRO A 41 8.95 0.35 -12.17
C PRO A 41 9.66 0.63 -10.84
N LEU A 42 10.42 -0.34 -10.31
CA LEU A 42 10.95 -0.32 -8.94
C LEU A 42 12.49 -0.24 -8.91
N GLY A 43 13.03 0.57 -7.98
CA GLY A 43 14.47 0.74 -7.71
C GLY A 43 15.05 2.07 -8.22
N ASP A 44 16.38 2.23 -8.18
CA ASP A 44 17.08 3.47 -8.60
C ASP A 44 16.83 3.90 -10.06
N ALA A 45 16.39 2.96 -10.90
CA ALA A 45 15.99 3.21 -12.29
C ALA A 45 14.47 3.28 -12.48
N GLY A 46 13.68 3.05 -11.43
CA GLY A 46 12.23 3.15 -11.38
C GLY A 46 11.74 4.56 -11.00
N ASP A 47 10.42 4.77 -10.91
CA ASP A 47 9.88 6.10 -10.57
C ASP A 47 9.81 6.34 -9.05
N PHE A 48 9.90 5.28 -8.23
CA PHE A 48 9.96 5.32 -6.77
C PHE A 48 11.03 4.39 -6.18
N VAL A 49 11.60 4.80 -5.04
CA VAL A 49 12.43 3.96 -4.17
C VAL A 49 11.62 3.68 -2.90
N THR A 50 11.12 2.46 -2.77
CA THR A 50 10.28 2.01 -1.65
C THR A 50 11.10 1.77 -0.38
N ALA A 51 10.45 1.71 0.79
CA ALA A 51 11.14 1.50 2.07
C ALA A 51 12.07 0.27 2.10
N PRO A 52 11.69 -0.91 1.55
CA PRO A 52 12.58 -2.07 1.47
C PRO A 52 13.84 -1.84 0.62
N GLU A 53 13.74 -1.04 -0.44
CA GLU A 53 14.88 -0.73 -1.33
C GLU A 53 15.82 0.33 -0.73
N ILE A 54 15.34 1.15 0.22
CA ILE A 54 16.18 2.12 0.94
C ILE A 54 17.13 1.41 1.91
N SER A 55 16.66 0.40 2.64
CA SER A 55 17.50 -0.29 3.61
C SER A 55 16.98 -1.65 4.05
N GLN A 56 17.89 -2.61 4.16
CA GLN A 56 17.66 -3.90 4.81
C GLN A 56 17.11 -3.78 6.24
N MET A 57 17.37 -2.66 6.93
CA MET A 57 16.90 -2.44 8.29
C MET A 57 15.38 -2.47 8.38
N PHE A 58 14.68 -1.98 7.34
CA PHE A 58 13.23 -1.96 7.30
C PHE A 58 12.66 -3.39 7.32
N GLY A 59 13.12 -4.24 6.39
CA GLY A 59 12.69 -5.63 6.34
C GLY A 59 13.11 -6.42 7.56
N GLU A 60 14.33 -6.21 8.08
CA GLU A 60 14.79 -6.87 9.29
C GLU A 60 13.89 -6.59 10.49
N LEU A 61 13.48 -5.35 10.73
CA LEU A 61 12.62 -4.99 11.86
C LEU A 61 11.21 -5.54 11.72
N ILE A 62 10.65 -5.57 10.50
CA ILE A 62 9.37 -6.24 10.22
C ILE A 62 9.49 -7.74 10.52
N GLY A 63 10.54 -8.40 10.04
CA GLY A 63 10.79 -9.82 10.31
C GLY A 63 10.91 -10.13 11.80
N LEU A 64 11.59 -9.27 12.56
CA LEU A 64 11.70 -9.40 14.01
C LEU A 64 10.36 -9.18 14.72
N TRP A 65 9.55 -8.22 14.27
CA TRP A 65 8.20 -8.01 14.79
C TRP A 65 7.30 -9.24 14.57
N LEU A 66 7.35 -9.82 13.36
CA LEU A 66 6.60 -11.03 13.03
C LEU A 66 7.06 -12.24 13.85
N ALA A 67 8.37 -12.39 14.06
CA ALA A 67 8.91 -13.44 14.91
C ALA A 67 8.47 -13.27 16.37
N ASP A 68 8.54 -12.05 16.91
CA ASP A 68 8.12 -11.77 18.29
C ASP A 68 6.64 -12.12 18.52
N ILE A 69 5.74 -11.62 17.65
CA ILE A 69 4.31 -11.88 17.84
C ILE A 69 3.95 -13.35 17.67
N TRP A 70 4.56 -14.06 16.71
CA TRP A 70 4.40 -15.50 16.54
C TRP A 70 4.91 -16.30 17.75
N ILE A 71 6.04 -15.88 18.33
CA ILE A 71 6.59 -16.51 19.54
C ILE A 71 5.61 -16.34 20.71
N ARG A 72 5.10 -15.14 20.91
CA ARG A 72 4.17 -14.82 22.00
C ARG A 72 2.79 -15.46 21.79
N ALA A 73 2.41 -15.74 20.55
CA ALA A 73 1.22 -16.50 20.20
C ALA A 73 1.35 -18.02 20.45
N GLY A 74 2.54 -18.50 20.83
CA GLY A 74 2.75 -19.90 21.24
C GLY A 74 3.55 -20.75 20.26
N ARG A 75 4.06 -20.18 19.15
CA ARG A 75 4.90 -20.87 18.14
C ARG A 75 4.24 -22.07 17.46
N GLU A 76 3.16 -21.82 16.73
CA GLU A 76 2.57 -22.88 15.90
C GLU A 76 3.52 -23.31 14.79
N GLU A 77 3.68 -24.63 14.60
CA GLU A 77 4.53 -25.21 13.55
C GLU A 77 4.02 -24.86 12.14
N ARG A 78 2.70 -24.73 11.98
CA ARG A 78 2.08 -24.32 10.72
C ARG A 78 1.78 -22.84 10.77
N VAL A 79 2.48 -22.05 9.95
CA VAL A 79 2.29 -20.60 9.85
C VAL A 79 2.61 -20.14 8.43
N TYR A 80 1.85 -19.15 7.95
CA TYR A 80 1.93 -18.61 6.61
C TYR A 80 2.44 -17.17 6.65
N TYR A 81 3.49 -16.86 5.89
CA TYR A 81 3.86 -15.49 5.58
C TYR A 81 3.14 -15.10 4.30
N VAL A 82 2.33 -14.04 4.36
CA VAL A 82 1.55 -13.55 3.22
C VAL A 82 1.99 -12.12 2.91
N GLU A 83 2.44 -11.85 1.69
CA GLU A 83 2.77 -10.48 1.28
C GLU A 83 1.88 -10.03 0.11
N LEU A 84 1.21 -8.89 0.28
CA LEU A 84 0.40 -8.26 -0.77
C LEU A 84 1.30 -7.32 -1.59
N GLY A 85 1.40 -7.59 -2.90
CA GLY A 85 2.23 -6.79 -3.80
C GLY A 85 3.71 -6.73 -3.38
N PRO A 86 4.44 -7.87 -3.33
CA PRO A 86 5.79 -7.92 -2.77
C PRO A 86 6.87 -7.20 -3.61
N GLY A 87 6.49 -6.59 -4.74
CA GLY A 87 7.42 -5.89 -5.63
C GLY A 87 8.53 -6.83 -6.12
N ARG A 88 9.77 -6.57 -5.71
CA ARG A 88 10.93 -7.41 -6.05
C ARG A 88 11.13 -8.61 -5.10
N GLY A 89 10.37 -8.70 -4.01
CA GLY A 89 10.55 -9.68 -2.94
C GLY A 89 11.62 -9.28 -1.90
N THR A 90 12.16 -8.07 -1.98
CA THR A 90 13.22 -7.55 -1.09
C THR A 90 12.78 -7.54 0.37
N LEU A 91 11.54 -7.10 0.64
CA LEU A 91 10.97 -7.08 1.98
C LEU A 91 10.89 -8.49 2.57
N ALA A 92 10.21 -9.42 1.91
CA ALA A 92 10.17 -10.83 2.30
C ALA A 92 11.56 -11.39 2.58
N LYS A 93 12.51 -11.18 1.65
CA LYS A 93 13.87 -11.71 1.79
C LYS A 93 14.54 -11.26 3.09
N ASP A 94 14.50 -9.97 3.40
CA ASP A 94 15.11 -9.44 4.61
C ASP A 94 14.35 -9.80 5.88
N ALA A 95 13.01 -9.74 5.84
CA ALA A 95 12.16 -10.11 6.95
C ALA A 95 12.34 -11.58 7.34
N LEU A 96 12.26 -12.49 6.36
CA LEU A 96 12.41 -13.92 6.59
C LEU A 96 13.84 -14.29 7.00
N ARG A 97 14.86 -13.61 6.47
CA ARG A 97 16.25 -13.77 6.92
C ARG A 97 16.43 -13.39 8.39
N ALA A 98 15.81 -12.31 8.85
CA ALA A 98 15.86 -11.89 10.24
C ALA A 98 15.05 -12.83 11.16
N ALA A 99 13.81 -13.14 10.76
CA ALA A 99 12.88 -13.98 11.50
C ALA A 99 13.40 -15.40 11.73
N ARG A 100 14.09 -15.99 10.74
CA ARG A 100 14.68 -17.34 10.82
C ARG A 100 15.62 -17.50 12.02
N LYS A 101 16.32 -16.44 12.45
CA LYS A 101 17.21 -16.48 13.62
C LYS A 101 16.49 -16.82 14.93
N TYR A 102 15.16 -16.65 14.94
CA TYR A 102 14.28 -16.91 16.07
C TYR A 102 13.35 -18.11 15.82
N GLY A 103 13.62 -18.90 14.77
CA GLY A 103 12.91 -20.14 14.46
C GLY A 103 11.63 -19.97 13.64
N LEU A 104 11.27 -18.75 13.24
CA LEU A 104 10.12 -18.52 12.35
C LEU A 104 10.51 -18.85 10.91
N GLU A 105 10.06 -20.00 10.41
CA GLU A 105 10.23 -20.47 9.04
C GLU A 105 8.87 -20.79 8.39
N PRO A 106 8.09 -19.76 8.01
CA PRO A 106 6.74 -19.94 7.49
C PRO A 106 6.74 -20.45 6.05
N ARG A 107 5.60 -20.99 5.61
CA ARG A 107 5.34 -21.14 4.17
C ARG A 107 5.02 -19.77 3.57
N ILE A 108 5.59 -19.48 2.40
CA ILE A 108 5.62 -18.13 1.83
C ILE A 108 4.59 -18.03 0.72
N HIS A 109 3.69 -17.06 0.84
CA HIS A 109 2.60 -16.81 -0.09
C HIS A 109 2.63 -15.35 -0.54
N PHE A 110 2.64 -15.12 -1.86
CA PHE A 110 2.65 -13.80 -2.46
C PHE A 110 1.36 -13.57 -3.23
N VAL A 111 0.70 -12.43 -2.99
CA VAL A 111 -0.42 -11.97 -3.80
C VAL A 111 0.13 -10.99 -4.84
N GLU A 112 0.25 -11.48 -6.07
CA GLU A 112 0.90 -10.79 -7.19
C GLU A 112 0.28 -11.28 -8.50
N THR A 113 -0.02 -10.38 -9.43
CA THR A 113 -0.59 -10.72 -10.73
C THR A 113 0.43 -10.57 -11.88
N SER A 114 1.49 -9.79 -11.69
CA SER A 114 2.51 -9.51 -12.70
C SER A 114 3.49 -10.67 -12.86
N GLN A 115 3.41 -11.40 -13.99
CA GLN A 115 4.32 -12.50 -14.28
C GLN A 115 5.80 -12.09 -14.23
N LYS A 116 6.13 -10.87 -14.69
CA LYS A 116 7.50 -10.35 -14.64
C LYS A 116 8.01 -10.21 -13.21
N LEU A 117 7.17 -9.73 -12.29
CA LEU A 117 7.53 -9.62 -10.87
C LEU A 117 7.62 -11.01 -10.23
N LYS A 118 6.72 -11.95 -10.56
CA LYS A 118 6.82 -13.35 -10.13
C LYS A 118 8.18 -13.97 -10.48
N ASP A 119 8.69 -13.73 -11.69
CA ASP A 119 9.99 -14.24 -12.14
C ASP A 119 11.19 -13.63 -11.37
N ILE A 120 11.08 -12.37 -10.93
CA ILE A 120 12.09 -11.70 -10.09
C ILE A 120 12.01 -12.26 -8.66
N GLN A 121 10.80 -12.31 -8.10
CA GLN A 121 10.53 -12.80 -6.75
C GLN A 121 10.97 -14.25 -6.55
N LEU A 122 10.79 -15.12 -7.56
CA LEU A 122 11.23 -16.52 -7.49
C LEU A 122 12.75 -16.66 -7.29
N LYS A 123 13.54 -15.71 -7.80
CA LYS A 123 15.00 -15.70 -7.63
C LYS A 123 15.38 -15.20 -6.24
N GLU A 124 14.69 -14.18 -5.74
CA GLU A 124 14.97 -13.58 -4.44
C GLU A 124 14.45 -14.42 -3.26
N VAL A 125 13.29 -15.06 -3.43
CA VAL A 125 12.61 -15.86 -2.40
C VAL A 125 12.20 -17.22 -2.99
N PRO A 126 13.15 -18.16 -3.12
CA PRO A 126 12.86 -19.50 -3.64
C PRO A 126 11.84 -20.22 -2.75
N GLY A 127 10.81 -20.80 -3.37
CA GLY A 127 9.76 -21.55 -2.67
C GLY A 127 8.52 -20.74 -2.29
N ALA A 128 8.45 -19.46 -2.67
CA ALA A 128 7.21 -18.70 -2.63
C ALA A 128 6.12 -19.34 -3.52
N ILE A 129 4.86 -19.21 -3.10
CA ILE A 129 3.67 -19.62 -3.84
C ILE A 129 2.88 -18.37 -4.20
N TRP A 130 2.47 -18.23 -5.46
CA TRP A 130 1.78 -17.04 -5.96
C TRP A 130 0.27 -17.23 -6.04
N HIS A 131 -0.43 -16.15 -5.73
CA HIS A 131 -1.88 -16.04 -5.72
C HIS A 131 -2.27 -14.75 -6.45
N ASP A 132 -3.42 -14.77 -7.14
CA ASP A 132 -3.94 -13.57 -7.78
C ASP A 132 -4.67 -12.66 -6.76
N ASP A 133 -5.22 -13.26 -5.71
CA ASP A 133 -5.85 -12.59 -4.58
C ASP A 133 -5.77 -13.45 -3.30
N LEU A 134 -6.23 -12.89 -2.18
CA LEU A 134 -6.21 -13.56 -0.88
C LEU A 134 -7.08 -14.83 -0.82
N SER A 135 -8.11 -14.99 -1.67
CA SER A 135 -9.09 -16.08 -1.54
C SER A 135 -8.48 -17.47 -1.73
N SER A 136 -7.37 -17.56 -2.47
CA SER A 136 -6.67 -18.82 -2.75
C SER A 136 -5.53 -19.13 -1.77
N VAL A 137 -5.22 -18.24 -0.82
CA VAL A 137 -4.23 -18.49 0.23
C VAL A 137 -4.78 -19.56 1.19
N PRO A 138 -3.96 -20.51 1.69
CA PRO A 138 -4.42 -21.56 2.61
C PRO A 138 -5.12 -21.03 3.87
N MET A 139 -6.13 -21.78 4.34
CA MET A 139 -6.97 -21.43 5.49
C MET A 139 -6.71 -22.28 6.75
N ASP A 140 -5.70 -23.16 6.71
CA ASP A 140 -5.47 -24.21 7.69
C ASP A 140 -4.33 -23.90 8.67
N GLY A 141 -4.06 -22.62 8.93
CA GLY A 141 -3.11 -22.17 9.94
C GLY A 141 -2.97 -20.64 9.99
N PRO A 142 -2.35 -20.09 11.05
CA PRO A 142 -2.24 -18.64 11.21
C PRO A 142 -1.49 -17.95 10.08
N ILE A 143 -1.92 -16.72 9.78
CA ILE A 143 -1.25 -15.84 8.82
C ILE A 143 -0.46 -14.72 9.50
N LEU A 144 0.69 -14.43 8.92
CA LEU A 144 1.55 -13.28 9.19
C LEU A 144 1.56 -12.45 7.91
N LEU A 145 0.63 -11.51 7.81
CA LEU A 145 0.39 -10.72 6.59
C LEU A 145 1.17 -9.41 6.60
N VAL A 146 1.77 -9.04 5.48
CA VAL A 146 2.39 -7.74 5.27
C VAL A 146 1.89 -7.14 3.96
N ALA A 147 1.56 -5.86 3.98
CA ALA A 147 1.28 -5.06 2.79
C ALA A 147 2.02 -3.74 2.93
N ASN A 148 3.05 -3.54 2.11
CA ASN A 148 3.86 -2.32 2.08
C ASN A 148 3.69 -1.62 0.74
N GLU A 149 3.19 -0.37 0.74
CA GLU A 149 2.98 0.41 -0.49
C GLU A 149 2.13 -0.39 -1.49
N PHE A 150 1.00 -0.90 -1.00
CA PHE A 150 0.08 -1.73 -1.77
C PHE A 150 -1.24 -1.01 -2.03
N PHE A 151 -1.78 -0.32 -1.02
CA PHE A 151 -3.12 0.26 -1.10
C PHE A 151 -3.16 1.54 -1.90
N ASP A 152 -2.04 2.23 -1.94
CA ASP A 152 -1.86 3.54 -2.54
C ASP A 152 -1.88 3.54 -4.07
N ALA A 153 -1.47 2.41 -4.65
CA ALA A 153 -1.57 2.12 -6.07
C ALA A 153 -2.98 1.66 -6.47
N LEU A 154 -3.87 1.39 -5.51
CA LEU A 154 -5.23 0.94 -5.80
C LEU A 154 -6.11 2.10 -6.29
N PRO A 155 -7.00 1.84 -7.27
CA PRO A 155 -7.78 2.91 -7.89
C PRO A 155 -8.74 3.66 -6.96
N VAL A 156 -8.44 4.94 -6.69
CA VAL A 156 -9.30 5.79 -5.86
C VAL A 156 -10.49 6.34 -6.62
N ARG A 157 -11.58 6.54 -5.88
CA ARG A 157 -12.73 7.36 -6.27
C ARG A 157 -12.63 8.69 -5.54
N GLN A 158 -12.83 9.79 -6.27
CA GLN A 158 -13.03 11.10 -5.68
C GLN A 158 -14.51 11.47 -5.70
N LEU A 159 -15.00 11.99 -4.59
CA LEU A 159 -16.31 12.62 -4.47
C LEU A 159 -16.09 14.13 -4.36
N VAL A 160 -16.94 14.93 -4.99
CA VAL A 160 -16.89 16.39 -4.94
C VAL A 160 -18.26 16.94 -4.54
N ARG A 161 -18.29 17.88 -3.60
CA ARG A 161 -19.50 18.62 -3.23
C ARG A 161 -19.74 19.70 -4.28
N ASP A 162 -20.81 19.59 -5.06
CA ASP A 162 -21.28 20.69 -5.93
C ASP A 162 -22.31 21.56 -5.19
N ALA A 163 -23.11 22.39 -5.88
CA ALA A 163 -24.15 23.18 -5.24
C ALA A 163 -25.36 22.32 -4.78
N ASP A 164 -25.68 21.26 -5.52
CA ASP A 164 -26.89 20.45 -5.38
C ASP A 164 -26.69 19.19 -4.52
N GLY A 165 -25.45 18.74 -4.32
CA GLY A 165 -25.12 17.59 -3.47
C GLY A 165 -23.72 17.05 -3.74
N TRP A 166 -23.48 15.81 -3.31
CA TRP A 166 -22.23 15.11 -3.62
C TRP A 166 -22.31 14.40 -4.98
N ARG A 167 -21.26 14.52 -5.79
CA ARG A 167 -21.09 13.82 -7.07
C ARG A 167 -19.79 13.04 -7.07
N GLU A 168 -19.69 12.04 -7.95
CA GLU A 168 -18.39 11.47 -8.28
C GLU A 168 -17.61 12.48 -9.12
N ARG A 169 -16.32 12.70 -8.82
CA ARG A 169 -15.40 13.46 -9.65
C ARG A 169 -14.80 12.52 -10.69
N MET A 170 -15.16 12.76 -11.94
CA MET A 170 -14.88 11.92 -13.11
C MET A 170 -13.84 12.58 -14.01
N VAL A 171 -13.34 11.82 -14.99
CA VAL A 171 -12.43 12.29 -16.04
C VAL A 171 -13.24 12.49 -17.32
N GLY A 172 -13.33 13.75 -17.76
CA GLY A 172 -13.98 14.18 -18.99
C GLY A 172 -12.98 14.74 -20.01
N LEU A 173 -13.51 15.40 -21.03
CA LEU A 173 -12.73 16.11 -22.04
C LEU A 173 -13.21 17.55 -22.19
N ASP A 174 -12.26 18.47 -22.32
CA ASP A 174 -12.46 19.80 -22.90
C ASP A 174 -11.67 19.86 -24.21
N GLY A 175 -12.37 19.73 -25.33
CA GLY A 175 -11.76 19.39 -26.62
C GLY A 175 -11.05 18.02 -26.56
N ASP A 176 -9.73 18.04 -26.57
CA ASP A 176 -8.86 16.84 -26.51
C ASP A 176 -8.09 16.72 -25.18
N GLU A 177 -8.22 17.71 -24.30
CA GLU A 177 -7.56 17.75 -23.01
C GLU A 177 -8.42 17.04 -21.95
N PHE A 178 -7.77 16.21 -21.14
CA PHE A 178 -8.44 15.57 -20.00
C PHE A 178 -8.69 16.61 -18.90
N VAL A 179 -9.91 16.61 -18.37
CA VAL A 179 -10.32 17.53 -17.30
C VAL A 179 -11.12 16.78 -16.26
N PHE A 180 -11.08 17.24 -15.01
CA PHE A 180 -11.99 16.76 -13.99
C PHE A 180 -13.37 17.36 -14.19
N VAL A 181 -14.40 16.52 -14.13
CA VAL A 181 -15.81 16.94 -14.24
C VAL A 181 -16.64 16.28 -13.14
N ALA A 182 -17.74 16.91 -12.73
CA ALA A 182 -18.69 16.27 -11.83
C ALA A 182 -19.57 15.28 -12.62
N GLY A 183 -19.75 14.08 -12.07
CA GLY A 183 -20.68 13.08 -12.59
C GLY A 183 -22.14 13.49 -12.37
N SER A 184 -23.06 12.85 -13.11
CA SER A 184 -24.49 13.18 -13.05
C SER A 184 -25.25 12.48 -11.92
N GLN A 185 -24.68 11.41 -11.35
CA GLN A 185 -25.34 10.62 -10.30
C GLN A 185 -25.07 11.21 -8.91
N PRO A 186 -26.09 11.26 -8.03
CA PRO A 186 -25.90 11.69 -6.64
C PRO A 186 -25.11 10.64 -5.85
N MET A 187 -24.22 11.10 -4.98
CA MET A 187 -23.28 10.27 -4.21
C MET A 187 -23.38 10.50 -2.69
N ASP A 188 -24.39 11.23 -2.22
CA ASP A 188 -24.58 11.60 -0.81
C ASP A 188 -24.65 10.38 0.13
N ALA A 189 -25.18 9.26 -0.37
CA ALA A 189 -25.24 8.00 0.38
C ALA A 189 -23.86 7.37 0.65
N ALA A 190 -22.87 7.66 -0.20
CA ALA A 190 -21.50 7.17 -0.04
C ALA A 190 -20.64 8.07 0.86
N VAL A 191 -21.18 9.21 1.31
CA VAL A 191 -20.46 10.19 2.13
C VAL A 191 -20.81 10.00 3.60
N PRO A 192 -19.79 9.94 4.50
CA PRO A 192 -20.04 9.87 5.94
C PRO A 192 -20.86 11.07 6.42
N ALA A 193 -21.75 10.86 7.39
CA ALA A 193 -22.74 11.85 7.80
C ALA A 193 -22.13 13.22 8.16
N GLN A 194 -20.96 13.23 8.81
CA GLN A 194 -20.26 14.45 9.21
C GLN A 194 -19.73 15.30 8.05
N TRP A 195 -19.66 14.76 6.83
CA TRP A 195 -19.20 15.45 5.63
C TRP A 195 -20.33 15.84 4.66
N ARG A 196 -21.60 15.52 4.96
CA ARG A 196 -22.70 15.79 4.02
C ARG A 196 -22.93 17.29 3.80
N ASP A 197 -22.88 18.06 4.89
CA ASP A 197 -23.20 19.50 4.91
C ASP A 197 -21.93 20.37 4.97
N VAL A 198 -21.05 20.21 3.98
CA VAL A 198 -19.82 21.00 3.83
C VAL A 198 -19.89 21.93 2.61
N GLU A 199 -18.94 22.85 2.53
CA GLU A 199 -18.85 23.84 1.44
C GLU A 199 -18.68 23.18 0.05
N PRO A 200 -19.32 23.72 -1.01
CA PRO A 200 -19.05 23.33 -2.38
C PRO A 200 -17.56 23.42 -2.74
N GLY A 201 -17.09 22.48 -3.55
CA GLY A 201 -15.69 22.31 -3.90
C GLY A 201 -14.91 21.38 -2.96
N THR A 202 -15.49 20.97 -1.82
CA THR A 202 -14.89 19.95 -0.95
C THR A 202 -14.73 18.63 -1.69
N ILE A 203 -13.56 17.99 -1.58
CA ILE A 203 -13.26 16.69 -2.18
C ILE A 203 -13.04 15.67 -1.06
N LEU A 204 -13.59 14.48 -1.23
CA LEU A 204 -13.25 13.30 -0.42
C LEU A 204 -12.73 12.19 -1.32
N GLU A 205 -11.78 11.43 -0.83
CA GLU A 205 -11.26 10.25 -1.50
C GLU A 205 -11.74 8.98 -0.78
N SER A 206 -12.04 7.96 -1.57
CA SER A 206 -12.39 6.62 -1.09
C SER A 206 -11.75 5.59 -2.00
N CYS A 207 -11.40 4.42 -1.47
CA CYS A 207 -10.82 3.34 -2.27
C CYS A 207 -11.59 2.03 -2.03
N PRO A 208 -12.59 1.70 -2.88
CA PRO A 208 -13.36 0.47 -2.76
C PRO A 208 -12.49 -0.80 -2.81
N GLY A 209 -11.40 -0.77 -3.59
CA GLY A 209 -10.45 -1.88 -3.66
C GLY A 209 -9.73 -2.11 -2.33
N ALA A 210 -9.22 -1.04 -1.71
CA ALA A 210 -8.57 -1.12 -0.40
C ALA A 210 -9.55 -1.60 0.68
N ALA A 211 -10.81 -1.13 0.63
CA ALA A 211 -11.87 -1.57 1.53
C ALA A 211 -12.15 -3.08 1.41
N ALA A 212 -12.25 -3.61 0.18
CA ALA A 212 -12.47 -5.02 -0.05
C ALA A 212 -11.30 -5.89 0.44
N VAL A 213 -10.07 -5.47 0.15
CA VAL A 213 -8.87 -6.18 0.60
C VAL A 213 -8.74 -6.18 2.12
N MET A 214 -9.00 -5.03 2.78
CA MET A 214 -8.97 -4.95 4.24
C MET A 214 -10.06 -5.81 4.88
N TYR A 215 -11.27 -5.82 4.31
CA TYR A 215 -12.37 -6.67 4.78
C TYR A 215 -12.00 -8.16 4.72
N GLU A 216 -11.42 -8.61 3.59
CA GLU A 216 -10.94 -9.97 3.42
C GLU A 216 -9.79 -10.31 4.38
N ALA A 217 -8.76 -9.44 4.46
CA ALA A 217 -7.62 -9.66 5.35
C ALA A 217 -8.04 -9.75 6.81
N ALA A 218 -8.90 -8.85 7.29
CA ALA A 218 -9.45 -8.88 8.63
C ALA A 218 -10.27 -10.13 8.90
N GLY A 219 -11.12 -10.55 7.94
CA GLY A 219 -11.87 -11.80 8.01
C GLY A 219 -10.95 -13.01 8.17
N ARG A 220 -9.88 -13.10 7.37
CA ARG A 220 -8.90 -14.19 7.47
C ARG A 220 -8.18 -14.19 8.81
N LEU A 221 -7.78 -13.03 9.34
CA LEU A 221 -7.17 -12.96 10.67
C LEU A 221 -8.10 -13.57 11.73
N VAL A 222 -9.39 -13.26 11.68
CA VAL A 222 -10.38 -13.75 12.64
C VAL A 222 -10.66 -15.25 12.45
N ASP A 223 -10.78 -15.70 11.20
CA ASP A 223 -11.19 -17.06 10.88
C ASP A 223 -10.09 -18.12 11.08
N GLN A 224 -8.81 -17.76 10.93
CA GLN A 224 -7.68 -18.71 11.04
C GLN A 224 -6.54 -18.23 11.93
N SER A 225 -6.78 -17.17 12.71
CA SER A 225 -5.78 -16.53 13.57
C SER A 225 -4.62 -15.87 12.81
N GLY A 226 -3.88 -14.99 13.49
CA GLY A 226 -2.73 -14.33 12.89
C GLY A 226 -2.55 -12.86 13.25
N ALA A 227 -1.62 -12.24 12.55
CA ALA A 227 -1.32 -10.81 12.61
C ALA A 227 -1.06 -10.23 11.22
N ALA A 228 -1.29 -8.93 11.07
CA ALA A 228 -1.05 -8.20 9.83
C ALA A 228 -0.41 -6.83 10.08
N LEU A 229 0.46 -6.42 9.15
CA LEU A 229 1.00 -5.07 9.06
C LEU A 229 0.63 -4.46 7.70
N PHE A 230 0.06 -3.26 7.75
CA PHE A 230 -0.23 -2.44 6.58
C PHE A 230 0.56 -1.14 6.69
N ILE A 231 1.44 -0.89 5.72
CA ILE A 231 2.39 0.21 5.73
C ILE A 231 2.25 1.00 4.45
N ASP A 232 1.85 2.26 4.57
CA ASP A 232 1.62 3.09 3.40
C ASP A 232 1.63 4.58 3.72
N TYR A 233 1.77 5.44 2.71
CA TYR A 233 1.60 6.88 2.91
C TYR A 233 0.12 7.24 3.01
N GLY A 234 -0.22 7.98 4.06
CA GLY A 234 -1.62 8.16 4.37
C GLY A 234 -1.91 9.02 5.58
N PHE A 235 -3.15 8.98 6.00
CA PHE A 235 -3.65 9.66 7.18
C PHE A 235 -4.44 8.69 8.06
N ASP A 236 -4.38 8.95 9.36
CA ASP A 236 -5.10 8.25 10.44
C ASP A 236 -6.42 8.94 10.80
N THR A 237 -6.74 10.04 10.13
CA THR A 237 -8.02 10.76 10.24
C THR A 237 -8.35 11.33 8.88
N LEU A 238 -9.57 11.10 8.40
CA LEU A 238 -10.06 11.54 7.12
C LEU A 238 -9.92 13.04 6.96
N LYS A 239 -9.28 13.45 5.86
CA LYS A 239 -9.05 14.84 5.50
C LYS A 239 -9.67 15.14 4.14
N PRO A 240 -10.32 16.31 3.98
CA PRO A 240 -10.81 16.73 2.69
C PRO A 240 -9.65 17.19 1.80
N GLY A 241 -9.78 16.99 0.50
CA GLY A 241 -8.79 17.33 -0.50
C GLY A 241 -8.46 16.16 -1.42
N SER A 242 -7.85 16.49 -2.55
CA SER A 242 -7.30 15.51 -3.48
C SER A 242 -5.87 15.19 -3.08
N THR A 243 -5.56 13.93 -2.81
CA THR A 243 -4.19 13.46 -2.61
C THR A 243 -3.62 12.76 -3.83
N LEU A 244 -4.47 12.47 -4.83
CA LEU A 244 -4.08 11.92 -6.13
C LEU A 244 -2.89 12.67 -6.74
N GLN A 245 -1.85 11.91 -7.08
CA GLN A 245 -0.61 12.39 -7.68
C GLN A 245 -0.20 11.49 -8.83
N ALA A 246 0.60 12.05 -9.73
CA ALA A 246 1.31 11.28 -10.75
C ALA A 246 2.81 11.53 -10.59
N VAL A 247 3.58 10.46 -10.59
CA VAL A 247 5.03 10.52 -10.49
C VAL A 247 5.66 9.85 -11.70
N HIS A 248 6.62 10.54 -12.28
CA HIS A 248 7.43 10.01 -13.37
C HIS A 248 8.89 10.43 -13.13
N ARG A 249 9.79 9.45 -13.09
CA ARG A 249 11.24 9.63 -12.85
C ARG A 249 11.53 10.49 -11.62
N HIS A 250 10.90 10.15 -10.49
CA HIS A 250 11.01 10.86 -9.22
C HIS A 250 10.52 12.33 -9.25
N GLN A 251 9.74 12.73 -10.26
CA GLN A 251 9.17 14.07 -10.36
C GLN A 251 7.64 14.00 -10.40
N LYS A 252 6.99 14.91 -9.66
CA LYS A 252 5.55 15.10 -9.76
C LYS A 252 5.22 15.69 -11.12
N VAL A 253 4.34 15.01 -11.85
CA VAL A 253 3.83 15.44 -13.15
C VAL A 253 2.31 15.65 -13.07
N PRO A 254 1.69 16.37 -14.02
CA PRO A 254 0.24 16.46 -14.07
C PRO A 254 -0.39 15.07 -14.26
N VAL A 255 -1.49 14.80 -13.54
CA VAL A 255 -2.18 13.49 -13.51
C VAL A 255 -2.49 12.94 -14.90
N PHE A 256 -2.86 13.83 -15.83
CA PHE A 256 -3.25 13.43 -17.19
C PHE A 256 -2.12 13.50 -18.22
N ALA A 257 -0.90 13.85 -17.82
CA ALA A 257 0.19 14.12 -18.76
C ALA A 257 0.62 12.90 -19.59
N ASN A 258 0.68 11.72 -18.97
CA ASN A 258 1.13 10.50 -19.63
C ASN A 258 0.40 9.26 -19.09
N PRO A 259 -0.88 9.04 -19.47
CA PRO A 259 -1.66 7.91 -18.98
C PRO A 259 -0.95 6.59 -19.29
N GLY A 260 -0.67 5.80 -18.25
CA GLY A 260 0.08 4.53 -18.36
C GLY A 260 1.60 4.66 -18.45
N GLY A 261 2.15 5.87 -18.45
CA GLY A 261 3.58 6.13 -18.45
C GLY A 261 4.12 6.81 -17.20
N ALA A 262 3.23 7.24 -16.29
CA ALA A 262 3.53 7.71 -14.95
C ALA A 262 2.77 6.84 -13.92
N ASP A 263 3.33 6.71 -12.73
CA ASP A 263 2.70 6.00 -11.63
C ASP A 263 1.67 6.92 -10.94
N LEU A 264 0.44 6.46 -10.81
CA LEU A 264 -0.63 7.20 -10.15
C LEU A 264 -0.83 6.67 -8.74
N THR A 265 -0.85 7.60 -7.81
CA THR A 265 -0.74 7.35 -6.38
C THR A 265 -1.72 8.20 -5.59
N ALA A 266 -2.25 7.69 -4.48
CA ALA A 266 -3.12 8.45 -3.57
C ALA A 266 -2.90 8.02 -2.12
N HIS A 267 -3.08 8.96 -1.19
CA HIS A 267 -2.91 8.69 0.23
C HIS A 267 -3.96 7.68 0.72
N VAL A 268 -3.51 6.78 1.60
CA VAL A 268 -4.37 5.76 2.22
C VAL A 268 -5.13 6.34 3.41
N ASP A 269 -6.43 6.06 3.44
CA ASP A 269 -7.32 6.38 4.56
C ASP A 269 -7.33 5.26 5.60
N PHE A 270 -6.37 5.31 6.53
CA PHE A 270 -6.28 4.34 7.61
C PHE A 270 -7.43 4.45 8.61
N GLU A 271 -8.14 5.59 8.70
CA GLU A 271 -9.33 5.69 9.54
C GLU A 271 -10.43 4.76 9.03
N THR A 272 -10.71 4.82 7.72
CA THR A 272 -11.71 3.95 7.09
C THR A 272 -11.28 2.48 7.11
N LEU A 273 -10.01 2.18 6.81
CA LEU A 273 -9.51 0.79 6.86
C LEU A 273 -9.62 0.19 8.27
N GLY A 274 -9.35 0.98 9.32
CA GLY A 274 -9.56 0.55 10.70
C GLY A 274 -11.00 0.16 10.98
N ARG A 275 -11.97 1.05 10.67
CA ARG A 275 -13.40 0.75 10.89
C ARG A 275 -13.88 -0.50 10.13
N ILE A 276 -13.33 -0.74 8.93
CA ILE A 276 -13.65 -1.94 8.15
C ILE A 276 -13.13 -3.20 8.86
N ALA A 277 -11.90 -3.15 9.37
CA ALA A 277 -11.36 -4.29 10.10
C ALA A 277 -12.12 -4.57 11.42
N GLU A 278 -12.49 -3.52 12.16
CA GLU A 278 -13.36 -3.64 13.35
C GLU A 278 -14.71 -4.25 13.01
N SER A 279 -15.28 -3.95 11.84
CA SER A 279 -16.54 -4.55 11.39
C SER A 279 -16.45 -6.07 11.13
N ARG A 280 -15.24 -6.61 11.07
CA ARG A 280 -14.94 -8.05 10.97
C ARG A 280 -14.51 -8.65 12.30
N ASP A 281 -14.59 -7.91 13.40
CA ASP A 281 -14.10 -8.28 14.73
C ASP A 281 -12.57 -8.46 14.81
N ALA A 282 -11.81 -7.96 13.83
CA ALA A 282 -10.35 -7.95 13.94
C ALA A 282 -9.91 -6.90 14.97
N LYS A 283 -8.87 -7.24 15.74
CA LYS A 283 -8.32 -6.35 16.74
C LYS A 283 -7.31 -5.39 16.09
N ILE A 284 -7.56 -4.09 16.22
CA ILE A 284 -6.61 -3.06 15.80
C ILE A 284 -5.58 -2.87 16.93
N LEU A 285 -4.30 -3.06 16.61
CA LEU A 285 -3.21 -2.75 17.52
C LEU A 285 -2.97 -1.25 17.63
N GLY A 286 -3.10 -0.55 16.49
CA GLY A 286 -2.99 0.89 16.38
C GLY A 286 -2.62 1.32 14.95
N THR A 287 -2.66 2.63 14.71
CA THR A 287 -2.08 3.26 13.51
C THR A 287 -1.12 4.35 13.97
N VAL A 288 0.16 4.22 13.64
CA VAL A 288 1.23 5.11 14.12
C VAL A 288 2.10 5.57 12.95
N GLY A 289 2.87 6.64 13.14
CA GLY A 289 3.86 7.05 12.14
C GLY A 289 4.99 6.02 12.00
N GLN A 290 5.42 5.73 10.77
CA GLN A 290 6.49 4.77 10.48
C GLN A 290 7.76 5.06 11.28
N GLY A 291 8.16 6.32 11.37
CA GLY A 291 9.38 6.69 12.09
C GLY A 291 9.29 6.47 13.59
N ALA A 292 8.11 6.64 14.19
CA ALA A 292 7.90 6.33 15.61
C ALA A 292 7.93 4.82 15.83
N TRP A 293 7.24 4.07 14.98
CA TRP A 293 7.18 2.60 15.04
C TRP A 293 8.58 1.98 14.90
N LEU A 294 9.34 2.32 13.85
CA LEU A 294 10.69 1.79 13.64
C LEU A 294 11.65 2.12 14.78
N ARG A 295 11.55 3.32 15.38
CA ARG A 295 12.33 3.70 16.57
C ARG A 295 11.98 2.83 17.77
N SER A 296 10.69 2.55 18.00
CA SER A 296 10.24 1.66 19.07
C SER A 296 10.79 0.23 18.92
N LEU A 297 11.03 -0.21 17.68
CA LEU A 297 11.64 -1.52 17.36
C LEU A 297 13.18 -1.51 17.41
N GLY A 298 13.80 -0.37 17.69
CA GLY A 298 15.26 -0.28 17.87
C GLY A 298 16.06 -0.04 16.59
N ILE A 299 15.49 0.63 15.59
CA ILE A 299 16.21 0.95 14.34
C ILE A 299 17.51 1.74 14.56
N GLU A 300 17.57 2.60 15.58
CA GLU A 300 18.78 3.37 15.91
C GLU A 300 19.95 2.44 16.27
N SER A 301 19.71 1.48 17.16
CA SER A 301 20.71 0.48 17.55
C SER A 301 21.10 -0.41 16.37
N ARG A 302 20.14 -0.75 15.50
CA ARG A 302 20.43 -1.57 14.33
C ARG A 302 21.33 -0.84 13.33
N ALA A 303 21.05 0.42 13.04
CA ALA A 303 21.84 1.26 12.16
C ALA A 303 23.27 1.43 12.68
N GLN A 304 23.43 1.70 13.97
CA GLN A 304 24.75 1.82 14.60
C GLN A 304 25.56 0.53 14.47
N ASN A 305 24.96 -0.63 14.77
CA ASN A 305 25.63 -1.93 14.64
C ASN A 305 26.05 -2.23 13.19
N LEU A 306 25.21 -1.91 12.21
CA LEU A 306 25.54 -2.08 10.79
C LEU A 306 26.69 -1.14 10.38
N ALA A 307 26.64 0.12 10.78
CA ALA A 307 27.68 1.11 10.49
C ALA A 307 29.03 0.74 11.12
N GLN A 308 29.04 0.14 12.32
CA GLN A 308 30.25 -0.38 12.95
C GLN A 308 30.80 -1.62 12.23
N THR A 309 29.92 -2.50 11.76
CA THR A 309 30.29 -3.73 11.05
C THR A 309 30.83 -3.45 9.65
N ALA A 310 30.30 -2.42 8.98
CA ALA A 310 30.73 -1.99 7.65
C ALA A 310 31.02 -0.48 7.62
N PRO A 311 32.14 -0.02 8.24
CA PRO A 311 32.45 1.41 8.36
C PRO A 311 32.51 2.16 7.03
N GLN A 312 32.87 1.47 5.94
CA GLN A 312 32.92 2.03 4.59
C GLN A 312 31.54 2.47 4.06
N TYR A 313 30.45 1.90 4.59
CA TYR A 313 29.06 2.25 4.22
C TYR A 313 28.34 3.02 5.33
N ALA A 314 29.03 3.43 6.40
CA ALA A 314 28.40 4.01 7.59
C ALA A 314 27.54 5.25 7.27
N HIS A 315 28.02 6.14 6.40
CA HIS A 315 27.26 7.33 5.99
C HIS A 315 25.96 6.96 5.26
N GLU A 316 26.02 6.01 4.32
CA GLU A 316 24.86 5.54 3.56
C GLU A 316 23.83 4.86 4.47
N ILE A 317 24.29 4.03 5.41
CA ILE A 317 23.43 3.34 6.39
C ILE A 317 22.67 4.35 7.27
N LEU A 318 23.38 5.37 7.79
CA LEU A 318 22.77 6.39 8.64
C LEU A 318 21.80 7.28 7.85
N ALA A 319 22.15 7.67 6.63
CA ALA A 319 21.26 8.43 5.74
C ALA A 319 20.00 7.62 5.38
N ALA A 320 20.14 6.32 5.11
CA ALA A 320 19.01 5.43 4.83
C ALA A 320 18.08 5.31 6.05
N LYS A 321 18.65 5.16 7.27
CA LYS A 321 17.87 5.23 8.52
C LYS A 321 17.10 6.54 8.61
N ASP A 322 17.77 7.68 8.45
CA ASP A 322 17.14 9.00 8.58
C ASP A 322 16.00 9.17 7.57
N ARG A 323 16.16 8.71 6.33
CA ARG A 323 15.10 8.71 5.33
C ARG A 323 13.86 7.91 5.77
N LEU A 324 14.05 6.77 6.44
CA LEU A 324 12.96 5.93 6.94
C LEU A 324 12.24 6.52 8.16
N VAL A 325 12.92 7.30 9.01
CA VAL A 325 12.39 7.70 10.34
C VAL A 325 12.17 9.19 10.54
N ALA A 326 12.80 10.06 9.76
CA ALA A 326 12.70 11.50 9.94
C ALA A 326 11.30 12.00 9.54
N ASP A 327 10.79 12.96 10.31
CA ASP A 327 9.43 13.50 10.20
C ASP A 327 9.16 14.19 8.87
N ASP A 328 10.18 14.85 8.31
CA ASP A 328 10.18 15.54 7.01
C ASP A 328 10.46 14.58 5.84
N GLN A 329 10.69 13.30 6.12
CA GLN A 329 10.88 12.22 5.16
C GLN A 329 9.71 11.23 5.28
N MET A 330 9.98 9.93 5.40
CA MET A 330 8.93 8.91 5.49
C MET A 330 8.30 8.83 6.89
N GLY A 331 8.96 9.36 7.93
CA GLY A 331 8.64 9.09 9.32
C GLY A 331 7.22 9.45 9.76
N LYS A 332 6.68 10.59 9.30
CA LYS A 332 5.30 11.02 9.57
C LYS A 332 4.34 10.74 8.43
N LEU A 333 4.82 10.81 7.19
CA LEU A 333 4.01 10.63 5.99
C LEU A 333 3.51 9.18 5.87
N PHE A 334 4.39 8.21 6.15
CA PHE A 334 4.02 6.81 6.19
C PHE A 334 3.40 6.45 7.53
N LYS A 335 2.35 5.64 7.48
CA LYS A 335 1.69 5.05 8.63
C LYS A 335 1.95 3.54 8.65
N VAL A 336 1.98 3.00 9.85
CA VAL A 336 1.97 1.56 10.11
C VAL A 336 0.71 1.27 10.88
N MET A 337 -0.17 0.45 10.31
CA MET A 337 -1.34 -0.10 10.97
C MET A 337 -1.10 -1.58 11.28
N GLY A 338 -1.29 -1.96 12.53
CA GLY A 338 -1.20 -3.34 12.99
C GLY A 338 -2.58 -3.92 13.29
N LEU A 339 -2.80 -5.16 12.86
CA LEU A 339 -4.00 -5.92 13.19
C LEU A 339 -3.66 -7.32 13.69
N THR A 340 -4.53 -7.89 14.50
CA THR A 340 -4.46 -9.29 14.92
C THR A 340 -5.85 -9.92 14.98
N SER A 341 -5.87 -11.25 15.03
CA SER A 341 -7.04 -11.96 15.53
C SER A 341 -7.34 -11.58 17.00
N PRO A 342 -8.59 -11.72 17.50
CA PRO A 342 -8.96 -11.36 18.86
C PRO A 342 -8.12 -12.03 19.95
N ASP A 343 -7.77 -13.30 19.74
CA ASP A 343 -7.04 -14.13 20.71
C ASP A 343 -5.52 -14.02 20.59
N TRP A 344 -5.01 -13.22 19.65
CA TRP A 344 -3.58 -13.02 19.47
C TRP A 344 -2.98 -11.95 20.38
N PRO A 345 -1.68 -12.04 20.71
CA PRO A 345 -1.01 -11.06 21.55
C PRO A 345 -1.03 -9.65 20.96
N GLU A 346 -0.91 -8.62 21.82
CA GLU A 346 -0.64 -7.25 21.36
C GLU A 346 0.68 -7.20 20.57
N GLY A 347 0.73 -6.47 19.46
CA GLY A 347 1.99 -6.16 18.79
C GLY A 347 2.73 -5.00 19.47
N VAL A 348 4.06 -5.08 19.52
CA VAL A 348 4.89 -3.98 20.03
C VAL A 348 4.91 -2.79 19.05
N GLY A 349 5.12 -1.59 19.59
CA GLY A 349 5.30 -0.36 18.79
C GLY A 349 4.02 0.41 18.45
N PHE A 350 2.85 -0.06 18.89
CA PHE A 350 1.56 0.59 18.62
C PHE A 350 0.97 1.35 19.82
N SER A 351 1.65 1.32 20.96
CA SER A 351 1.28 2.08 22.15
C SER A 351 1.38 3.58 21.89
N GLN A 352 0.32 4.33 22.18
CA GLN A 352 0.40 5.79 22.30
C GLN A 352 0.94 6.10 23.69
N ASP A 353 2.22 6.47 23.79
CA ASP A 353 2.74 7.16 24.97
C ASP A 353 2.32 8.64 24.95
#